data_AF-A0A970HMU6-F1
#
_entry.id   AF-A0A970HMU6-F1
#
_cell.length_a   1.000
_cell.length_b   1.000
_cell.length_c   1.000
_cell.angle_alpha   90.00
_cell.angle_beta   90.00
_cell.angle_gamma   90.00
#
_symmetry.space_group_name_H-M   'P 1'
#
loop_
_entity.id
_entity.type
_entity.pdbx_description
1 polymer ?
#
loop_
_entity_poly.entity_id
_entity_poly.type
_entity_poly.pdbx_seq_one_letter_code
_entity_poly.pdbx_strand_id
1 'polypeptide(L)'
;MDGALANLARLRDLKSLRVSSWDITGGNTDNWLIRAGHTSTLVNLTGPGCIRHIWMTIAGGEDFYLRNLVLRMYWDDEELPSVECPIGDFFGLGHGTVTYFSSAPLQMFDRAFNCWFPMPFAKRARITVENEGEKDAILYFYVDYQLGNDVSGLGRFHAQWRRQLVVKADVPEGTWARGAKGPVNTTGRDNYVVLEAEGRGHYVGCHISLDTNEPGWWGEGDDMFFIDGEVWPPSLHGTGMEDYFCGAWNFNRLQQTFCTPYYGYHFKGNDDYTGKHSMYRFHIEDPIYFNKSLVFSIEHGHANDRSGDWTSVAYWYQSEPHKPFPPFPAVEDRIPYRFGGREHMRRGKDRRELPVNH
;
A
#
# COMPACT_ATOMS: atom_id res chain seq x y z
N MET A 1 19.38 14.59 22.66
CA MET A 1 19.74 13.30 22.02
C MET A 1 18.52 12.85 21.26
N ASP A 2 18.39 13.26 20.02
CA ASP A 2 17.21 13.00 19.20
C ASP A 2 17.57 11.99 18.11
N GLY A 3 16.58 11.19 17.68
CA GLY A 3 16.77 10.08 16.75
C GLY A 3 16.44 8.71 17.36
N ALA A 4 16.12 7.73 16.49
CA ALA A 4 15.60 6.42 16.90
C ALA A 4 16.49 5.68 17.91
N LEU A 5 17.79 5.56 17.63
CA LEU A 5 18.75 4.88 18.51
C LEU A 5 18.97 5.63 19.83
N ALA A 6 19.12 6.96 19.78
CA ALA A 6 19.32 7.77 20.98
C ALA A 6 18.10 7.72 21.92
N ASN A 7 16.90 7.61 21.34
CA ASN A 7 15.64 7.49 22.06
C ASN A 7 15.44 6.13 22.75
N LEU A 8 16.26 5.11 22.48
CA LEU A 8 16.21 3.82 23.17
C LEU A 8 16.69 3.92 24.62
N ALA A 9 17.67 4.79 24.90
CA ALA A 9 18.21 4.97 26.25
C ALA A 9 17.28 5.77 27.19
N ARG A 10 16.20 6.37 26.66
CA ARG A 10 15.21 7.10 27.47
C ARG A 10 14.26 6.12 28.15
N LEU A 11 14.28 6.11 29.48
CA LEU A 11 13.29 5.40 30.29
C LEU A 11 11.92 6.04 30.12
N ARG A 12 10.88 5.21 30.00
CA ARG A 12 9.49 5.64 29.82
C ARG A 12 8.60 4.86 30.77
N ASP A 13 7.59 5.52 31.32
CA ASP A 13 6.54 4.87 32.10
C ASP A 13 5.44 4.39 31.15
N LEU A 14 5.70 3.24 30.50
CA LEU A 14 4.79 2.62 29.53
C LEU A 14 4.58 1.16 29.89
N LYS A 15 3.38 0.66 29.62
CA LYS A 15 3.06 -0.76 29.77
C LYS A 15 3.07 -1.43 28.40
N SER A 16 3.93 -2.42 28.20
CA SER A 16 3.95 -3.26 26.99
C SER A 16 2.96 -4.41 27.11
N LEU A 17 2.16 -4.62 26.07
CA LEU A 17 1.19 -5.72 25.97
C LEU A 17 1.19 -6.31 24.56
N ARG A 18 0.63 -7.51 24.43
CA ARG A 18 0.45 -8.22 23.16
C ARG A 18 -0.93 -8.87 23.11
N VAL A 19 -1.58 -8.77 21.96
CA VAL A 19 -2.63 -9.73 21.55
C VAL A 19 -2.00 -10.66 20.53
N SER A 20 -2.19 -11.96 20.66
CA SER A 20 -1.66 -12.94 19.72
C SER A 20 -2.60 -14.11 19.51
N SER A 21 -2.34 -14.89 18.47
CA SER A 21 -3.04 -16.14 18.16
C SER A 21 -2.66 -17.31 19.07
N TRP A 22 -1.93 -17.09 20.17
CA TRP A 22 -1.42 -18.15 21.03
C TRP A 22 -2.52 -19.06 21.59
N ASP A 23 -2.18 -20.31 21.83
CA ASP A 23 -3.07 -21.29 22.42
C ASP A 23 -3.27 -21.01 23.91
N ILE A 24 -4.41 -20.40 24.26
CA ILE A 24 -4.71 -19.98 25.64
C ILE A 24 -4.79 -21.14 26.66
N THR A 25 -4.81 -22.39 26.18
CA THR A 25 -4.73 -23.57 27.06
C THR A 25 -3.30 -23.87 27.51
N GLY A 26 -2.30 -23.24 26.90
CA GLY A 26 -0.88 -23.58 27.03
C GLY A 26 -0.40 -24.68 26.09
N GLY A 27 -1.24 -25.06 25.11
CA GLY A 27 -0.88 -25.98 24.03
C GLY A 27 -0.03 -25.34 22.94
N ASN A 28 -0.07 -25.92 21.73
CA ASN A 28 0.72 -25.47 20.56
C ASN A 28 -0.16 -25.22 19.33
N THR A 29 -1.47 -25.04 19.53
CA THR A 29 -2.38 -24.60 18.44
C THR A 29 -2.38 -23.08 18.38
N ASP A 30 -1.20 -22.48 18.14
CA ASP A 30 -0.98 -21.02 18.22
C ASP A 30 -1.50 -20.24 17.02
N ASN A 31 -2.52 -20.76 16.35
CA ASN A 31 -3.15 -20.17 15.19
C ASN A 31 -4.65 -20.06 15.35
N TRP A 32 -5.22 -19.12 14.62
CA TRP A 32 -6.65 -18.96 14.49
C TRP A 32 -7.10 -19.44 13.11
N LEU A 33 -8.22 -20.16 13.07
CA LEU A 33 -8.90 -20.51 11.83
C LEU A 33 -9.84 -19.38 11.44
N ILE A 34 -9.54 -18.70 10.34
CA ILE A 34 -10.38 -17.65 9.75
C ILE A 34 -11.28 -18.31 8.71
N ARG A 35 -12.52 -18.59 9.11
CA ARG A 35 -13.47 -19.33 8.27
C ARG A 35 -13.89 -18.54 7.03
N ALA A 36 -14.09 -19.23 5.91
CA ALA A 36 -14.64 -18.65 4.69
C ALA A 36 -15.98 -17.93 4.97
N GLY A 37 -16.17 -16.74 4.40
CA GLY A 37 -17.36 -15.90 4.58
C GLY A 37 -17.53 -15.28 5.97
N HIS A 38 -16.52 -15.37 6.84
CA HIS A 38 -16.59 -14.82 8.20
C HIS A 38 -15.58 -13.70 8.45
N THR A 39 -16.00 -12.74 9.28
CA THR A 39 -15.12 -11.73 9.87
C THR A 39 -14.71 -12.13 11.27
N SER A 40 -13.40 -12.14 11.52
CA SER A 40 -12.81 -12.35 12.84
C SER A 40 -12.28 -11.04 13.40
N THR A 41 -12.63 -10.71 14.64
CA THR A 41 -12.05 -9.58 15.37
C THR A 41 -10.77 -10.05 16.06
N LEU A 42 -9.61 -9.66 15.53
CA LEU A 42 -8.32 -10.04 16.09
C LEU A 42 -7.99 -9.24 17.35
N VAL A 43 -8.36 -7.96 17.34
CA VAL A 43 -8.02 -6.99 18.38
C VAL A 43 -9.22 -6.13 18.70
N ASN A 44 -9.46 -5.91 19.99
CA ASN A 44 -10.45 -4.98 20.51
C ASN A 44 -9.94 -4.37 21.82
N LEU A 45 -9.10 -3.35 21.71
CA LEU A 45 -8.43 -2.69 22.84
C LEU A 45 -9.21 -1.45 23.28
N THR A 46 -9.19 -1.15 24.57
CA THR A 46 -9.79 0.06 25.14
C THR A 46 -8.74 0.92 25.85
N GLY A 47 -9.00 2.22 25.89
CA GLY A 47 -8.13 3.23 26.48
C GLY A 47 -7.08 3.78 25.49
N PRO A 48 -6.28 4.77 25.92
CA PRO A 48 -5.26 5.36 25.08
C PRO A 48 -4.03 4.45 24.98
N GLY A 49 -3.54 4.28 23.76
CA GLY A 49 -2.37 3.45 23.48
C GLY A 49 -1.81 3.66 22.08
N CYS A 50 -0.78 2.89 21.78
CA CYS A 50 -0.17 2.87 20.45
C CYS A 50 0.23 1.45 20.09
N ILE A 51 -0.28 0.94 18.97
CA ILE A 51 0.29 -0.27 18.36
C ILE A 51 1.67 0.10 17.82
N ARG A 52 2.66 -0.77 18.05
CA ARG A 52 4.07 -0.53 17.70
C ARG A 52 4.64 -1.59 16.77
N HIS A 53 4.02 -2.77 16.74
CA HIS A 53 4.43 -3.84 15.87
C HIS A 53 3.25 -4.77 15.58
N ILE A 54 3.11 -5.15 14.32
CA ILE A 54 2.22 -6.21 13.87
C ILE A 54 3.07 -7.23 13.14
N TRP A 55 3.02 -8.48 13.59
CA TRP A 55 3.53 -9.63 12.85
C TRP A 55 2.38 -10.55 12.48
N MET A 56 2.38 -11.08 11.25
CA MET A 56 1.43 -12.09 10.80
C MET A 56 2.13 -13.16 9.97
N THR A 57 1.54 -14.36 9.89
CA THR A 57 1.78 -15.31 8.81
C THR A 57 0.51 -16.08 8.52
N ILE A 58 0.31 -16.44 7.25
CA ILE A 58 -0.95 -16.95 6.74
C ILE A 58 -0.68 -18.21 5.92
N ALA A 59 -1.46 -19.24 6.17
CA ALA A 59 -1.59 -20.37 5.27
C ALA A 59 -3.03 -20.41 4.74
N GLY A 60 -3.22 -20.01 3.48
CA GLY A 60 -4.51 -20.10 2.79
C GLY A 60 -4.68 -21.42 2.04
N GLY A 61 -5.91 -21.92 1.98
CA GLY A 61 -6.26 -23.16 1.25
C GLY A 61 -6.47 -22.98 -0.26
N GLU A 62 -6.38 -21.75 -0.77
CA GLU A 62 -6.72 -21.35 -2.14
C GLU A 62 -5.72 -20.34 -2.73
N ASP A 63 -5.74 -20.18 -4.04
CA ASP A 63 -4.94 -19.16 -4.72
C ASP A 63 -5.43 -17.76 -4.36
N PHE A 64 -4.51 -16.78 -4.35
CA PHE A 64 -4.81 -15.38 -4.02
C PHE A 64 -5.44 -15.15 -2.65
N TYR A 65 -5.26 -16.07 -1.69
CA TYR A 65 -5.70 -15.88 -0.30
C TYR A 65 -5.21 -14.56 0.31
N LEU A 66 -4.05 -14.04 -0.15
CA LEU A 66 -3.51 -12.73 0.23
C LEU A 66 -4.37 -11.53 -0.20
N ARG A 67 -5.25 -11.71 -1.20
CA ARG A 67 -6.22 -10.72 -1.66
C ARG A 67 -7.68 -11.03 -1.28
N ASN A 68 -7.94 -12.25 -0.81
CA ASN A 68 -9.26 -12.68 -0.35
C ASN A 68 -9.46 -12.37 1.15
N LEU A 69 -8.36 -12.28 1.91
CA LEU A 69 -8.39 -11.83 3.29
C LEU A 69 -8.30 -10.29 3.34
N VAL A 70 -9.30 -9.64 3.92
CA VAL A 70 -9.39 -8.19 4.03
C VAL A 70 -9.09 -7.74 5.45
N LEU A 71 -8.05 -6.92 5.61
CA LEU A 71 -7.64 -6.32 6.87
C LEU A 71 -8.36 -4.97 7.03
N ARG A 72 -9.05 -4.81 8.16
CA ARG A 72 -9.64 -3.52 8.55
C ARG A 72 -9.19 -3.09 9.94
N MET A 73 -8.91 -1.80 10.09
CA MET A 73 -8.60 -1.18 11.39
C MET A 73 -9.49 0.03 11.63
N TYR A 74 -9.93 0.19 12.87
CA TYR A 74 -10.84 1.25 13.30
C TYR A 74 -10.28 1.89 14.57
N TRP A 75 -10.30 3.22 14.63
CA TRP A 75 -9.79 4.00 15.76
C TRP A 75 -10.92 4.74 16.47
N ASP A 76 -10.77 4.98 17.77
CA ASP A 76 -11.55 5.94 18.56
C ASP A 76 -13.09 5.87 18.47
N ASP A 77 -13.60 4.65 18.29
CA ASP A 77 -15.01 4.28 18.13
C ASP A 77 -15.62 4.61 16.77
N GLU A 78 -14.81 4.86 15.74
CA GLU A 78 -15.29 5.03 14.38
C GLU A 78 -15.93 3.75 13.81
N GLU A 79 -17.03 3.95 13.09
CA GLU A 79 -17.73 2.87 12.40
C GLU A 79 -17.07 2.52 11.07
N LEU A 80 -16.50 3.52 10.40
CA LEU A 80 -15.78 3.37 9.13
C LEU A 80 -14.31 3.00 9.40
N PRO A 81 -13.70 2.13 8.58
CA PRO A 81 -12.32 1.74 8.76
C PRO A 81 -11.36 2.81 8.24
N SER A 82 -10.39 3.21 9.05
CA SER A 82 -9.27 4.08 8.65
C SER A 82 -8.19 3.28 7.88
N VAL A 83 -8.17 1.95 8.03
CA VAL A 83 -7.37 1.03 7.21
C VAL A 83 -8.30 0.03 6.54
N GLU A 84 -8.25 -0.07 5.22
CA GLU A 84 -8.98 -1.10 4.46
C GLU A 84 -8.15 -1.56 3.26
N CYS A 85 -7.62 -2.79 3.35
CA CYS A 85 -6.72 -3.35 2.36
C CYS A 85 -6.88 -4.87 2.28
N PRO A 86 -6.64 -5.50 1.12
CA PRO A 86 -6.28 -6.91 1.13
C PRO A 86 -5.01 -7.09 1.96
N ILE A 87 -4.97 -8.13 2.79
CA ILE A 87 -3.94 -8.29 3.82
C ILE A 87 -2.54 -8.36 3.22
N GLY A 88 -2.36 -9.01 2.05
CA GLY A 88 -1.07 -9.05 1.36
C GLY A 88 -0.64 -7.68 0.88
N ASP A 89 -1.51 -6.97 0.16
CA ASP A 89 -1.22 -5.65 -0.38
C ASP A 89 -0.88 -4.64 0.73
N PHE A 90 -1.52 -4.71 1.91
CA PHE A 90 -1.14 -3.90 3.09
C PHE A 90 0.34 -4.06 3.49
N PHE A 91 0.89 -5.27 3.37
CA PHE A 91 2.30 -5.57 3.64
C PHE A 91 3.18 -5.46 2.38
N GLY A 92 2.74 -4.77 1.33
CA GLY A 92 3.52 -4.57 0.10
C GLY A 92 3.58 -5.80 -0.82
N LEU A 93 2.77 -6.83 -0.57
CA LEU A 93 2.67 -8.03 -1.40
C LEU A 93 1.65 -7.86 -2.51
N GLY A 94 1.93 -6.91 -3.41
CA GLY A 94 1.15 -6.74 -4.63
C GLY A 94 1.05 -8.02 -5.45
N HIS A 95 0.06 -8.08 -6.33
CA HIS A 95 -0.25 -9.25 -7.17
C HIS A 95 -0.71 -10.50 -6.39
N GLY A 96 -1.00 -10.38 -5.09
CA GLY A 96 -1.45 -11.49 -4.27
C GLY A 96 -0.43 -12.61 -4.14
N THR A 97 0.86 -12.28 -4.20
CA THR A 97 1.97 -13.24 -4.13
C THR A 97 3.04 -12.78 -3.16
N VAL A 98 3.74 -13.73 -2.55
CA VAL A 98 4.84 -13.44 -1.63
C VAL A 98 6.09 -13.01 -2.40
N THR A 99 6.73 -11.95 -1.94
CA THR A 99 8.06 -11.52 -2.37
C THR A 99 8.87 -11.07 -1.15
N TYR A 100 10.19 -11.13 -1.24
CA TYR A 100 11.08 -10.71 -0.16
C TYR A 100 11.42 -9.24 -0.31
N PHE A 101 11.25 -8.48 0.77
CA PHE A 101 11.75 -7.11 0.85
C PHE A 101 11.95 -6.68 2.30
N SER A 102 12.84 -5.72 2.49
CA SER A 102 13.06 -5.11 3.80
C SER A 102 13.08 -3.61 3.65
N SER A 103 12.14 -2.95 4.33
CA SER A 103 12.09 -1.50 4.52
C SER A 103 12.03 -1.17 6.01
N ALA A 104 12.05 0.10 6.37
CA ALA A 104 11.90 0.54 7.76
C ALA A 104 10.50 0.24 8.33
N PRO A 105 9.38 0.58 7.66
CA PRO A 105 8.06 0.36 8.23
C PRO A 105 7.47 -1.01 7.92
N LEU A 106 7.84 -1.66 6.80
CA LEU A 106 7.30 -2.96 6.39
C LEU A 106 8.41 -3.92 5.96
N GLN A 107 8.31 -5.18 6.38
CA GLN A 107 9.32 -6.20 6.06
C GLN A 107 8.65 -7.53 5.75
N MET A 108 9.15 -8.18 4.70
CA MET A 108 8.78 -9.55 4.33
C MET A 108 10.02 -10.43 4.33
N PHE A 109 10.05 -11.37 5.27
CA PHE A 109 11.05 -12.42 5.32
C PHE A 109 10.34 -13.78 5.31
N ASP A 110 10.57 -14.56 4.25
CA ASP A 110 9.82 -15.77 3.95
C ASP A 110 8.32 -15.45 3.83
N ARG A 111 7.49 -15.99 4.73
CA ARG A 111 6.06 -15.67 4.83
C ARG A 111 5.74 -14.91 6.12
N ALA A 112 6.69 -14.14 6.65
CA ALA A 112 6.51 -13.34 7.87
C ALA A 112 6.29 -11.86 7.52
N PHE A 113 5.08 -11.40 7.81
CA PHE A 113 4.54 -10.10 7.46
C PHE A 113 4.78 -9.18 8.66
N ASN A 114 5.71 -8.23 8.57
CA ASN A 114 6.04 -7.34 9.70
C ASN A 114 5.68 -5.90 9.35
N CYS A 115 5.03 -5.21 10.29
CA CYS A 115 4.68 -3.80 10.21
C CYS A 115 5.10 -3.07 11.49
N TRP A 116 5.80 -1.96 11.33
CA TRP A 116 6.41 -1.15 12.39
C TRP A 116 5.82 0.27 12.47
N PHE A 117 4.79 0.58 11.69
CA PHE A 117 4.10 1.86 11.79
C PHE A 117 3.50 2.05 13.20
N PRO A 118 3.72 3.21 13.87
CA PRO A 118 2.93 3.58 15.02
C PRO A 118 1.45 3.70 14.66
N MET A 119 0.56 3.11 15.45
CA MET A 119 -0.88 3.34 15.27
C MET A 119 -1.47 3.80 16.61
N PRO A 120 -1.45 5.13 16.89
CA PRO A 120 -2.02 5.70 18.10
C PRO A 120 -3.55 5.58 18.10
N PHE A 121 -4.14 5.39 19.27
CA PHE A 121 -5.58 5.44 19.51
C PHE A 121 -5.82 6.04 20.90
N ALA A 122 -6.86 6.85 21.05
CA ALA A 122 -7.23 7.52 22.30
C ALA A 122 -8.30 6.77 23.11
N LYS A 123 -9.24 6.11 22.44
CA LYS A 123 -10.35 5.39 23.09
C LYS A 123 -10.34 3.91 22.81
N ARG A 124 -10.17 3.52 21.55
CA ARG A 124 -10.34 2.13 21.09
C ARG A 124 -9.52 1.85 19.86
N ALA A 125 -8.98 0.64 19.78
CA ALA A 125 -8.41 0.07 18.56
C ALA A 125 -9.10 -1.26 18.27
N ARG A 126 -9.74 -1.36 17.11
CA ARG A 126 -10.35 -2.60 16.62
C ARG A 126 -9.66 -3.02 15.33
N ILE A 127 -9.20 -4.27 15.26
CA ILE A 127 -8.64 -4.86 14.05
C ILE A 127 -9.44 -6.11 13.70
N THR A 128 -9.88 -6.20 12.46
CA THR A 128 -10.63 -7.33 11.94
C THR A 128 -9.96 -7.89 10.69
N VAL A 129 -10.09 -9.20 10.50
CA VAL A 129 -9.80 -9.86 9.22
C VAL A 129 -11.06 -10.55 8.75
N GLU A 130 -11.53 -10.17 7.57
CA GLU A 130 -12.61 -10.84 6.85
C GLU A 130 -12.03 -11.81 5.83
N ASN A 131 -12.56 -13.03 5.79
CA ASN A 131 -12.22 -13.98 4.73
C ASN A 131 -13.35 -14.02 3.70
N GLU A 132 -13.14 -13.34 2.58
CA GLU A 132 -14.05 -13.34 1.43
C GLU A 132 -13.73 -14.49 0.44
N GLY A 133 -12.79 -15.37 0.77
CA GLY A 133 -12.46 -16.56 -0.01
C GLY A 133 -13.46 -17.70 0.17
N GLU A 134 -13.27 -18.76 -0.60
CA GLU A 134 -14.10 -19.98 -0.56
C GLU A 134 -13.60 -21.01 0.44
N LYS A 135 -12.38 -20.84 0.98
CA LYS A 135 -11.75 -21.77 1.91
C LYS A 135 -11.24 -21.07 3.17
N ASP A 136 -11.21 -21.83 4.24
CA ASP A 136 -10.66 -21.38 5.50
C ASP A 136 -9.16 -21.07 5.36
N ALA A 137 -8.71 -20.07 6.12
CA ALA A 137 -7.30 -19.70 6.22
C ALA A 137 -6.81 -19.87 7.67
N ILE A 138 -5.56 -20.27 7.81
CA ILE A 138 -4.88 -20.32 9.10
C ILE A 138 -4.09 -19.02 9.26
N LEU A 139 -4.31 -18.32 10.37
CA LEU A 139 -3.63 -17.07 10.69
C LEU A 139 -2.88 -17.20 12.01
N TYR A 140 -1.58 -16.90 11.96
CA TYR A 140 -0.79 -16.59 13.14
C TYR A 140 -0.58 -15.08 13.18
N PHE A 141 -0.70 -14.45 14.35
CA PHE A 141 -0.47 -13.02 14.47
C PHE A 141 0.01 -12.60 15.86
N TYR A 142 0.80 -11.53 15.90
CA TYR A 142 1.12 -10.70 17.07
C TYR A 142 0.72 -9.26 16.78
N VAL A 143 0.00 -8.64 17.71
CA VAL A 143 -0.21 -7.19 17.76
C VAL A 143 0.35 -6.68 19.07
N ASP A 144 1.53 -6.07 18.99
CA ASP A 144 2.25 -5.47 20.09
C ASP A 144 1.86 -4.01 20.25
N TYR A 145 1.48 -3.63 21.47
CA TYR A 145 1.04 -2.29 21.77
C TYR A 145 1.51 -1.82 23.14
N GLN A 146 1.44 -0.51 23.32
CA GLN A 146 1.78 0.18 24.55
C GLN A 146 0.55 0.91 25.07
N LEU A 147 0.39 0.93 26.40
CA LEU A 147 -0.57 1.78 27.11
C LEU A 147 0.18 2.84 27.94
N GLY A 148 -0.49 3.96 28.21
CA GLY A 148 0.07 5.11 28.92
C GLY A 148 0.74 6.14 28.00
N ASN A 149 0.64 5.96 26.68
CA ASN A 149 1.09 6.95 25.71
C ASN A 149 0.23 8.22 25.80
N ASP A 150 0.87 9.38 25.81
CA ASP A 150 0.20 10.61 25.44
C ASP A 150 0.00 10.61 23.92
N VAL A 151 -1.24 10.40 23.51
CA VAL A 151 -1.66 10.39 22.10
C VAL A 151 -2.38 11.68 21.71
N SER A 152 -2.38 12.68 22.58
CA SER A 152 -2.94 13.99 22.27
C SER A 152 -2.17 14.65 21.13
N GLY A 153 -2.90 15.17 20.14
CA GLY A 153 -2.30 15.80 18.96
C GLY A 153 -1.66 14.85 17.94
N LEU A 154 -1.63 13.53 18.20
CA LEU A 154 -1.18 12.54 17.19
C LEU A 154 -2.30 12.25 16.19
N GLY A 155 -1.95 12.14 14.91
CA GLY A 155 -2.85 11.63 13.88
C GLY A 155 -3.14 10.13 14.05
N ARG A 156 -4.17 9.65 13.37
CA ARG A 156 -4.49 8.23 13.25
C ARG A 156 -3.92 7.67 11.97
N PHE A 157 -3.41 6.44 12.06
CA PHE A 157 -2.80 5.76 10.93
C PHE A 157 -3.88 5.29 9.96
N HIS A 158 -3.65 5.54 8.67
CA HIS A 158 -4.55 5.15 7.62
C HIS A 158 -3.81 4.37 6.53
N ALA A 159 -4.54 3.47 5.89
CA ALA A 159 -4.09 2.83 4.66
C ALA A 159 -5.27 2.43 3.77
N GLN A 160 -5.17 2.71 2.48
CA GLN A 160 -6.20 2.38 1.52
C GLN A 160 -5.59 1.70 0.31
N TRP A 161 -6.19 0.58 -0.09
CA TRP A 161 -5.86 -0.10 -1.34
C TRP A 161 -6.71 0.42 -2.50
N ARG A 162 -6.07 0.63 -3.66
CA ARG A 162 -6.75 1.02 -4.90
C ARG A 162 -6.33 0.08 -6.04
N ARG A 163 -7.24 -0.10 -7.01
CA ARG A 163 -6.97 -0.77 -8.28
C ARG A 163 -7.62 -0.01 -9.42
N GLN A 164 -6.92 0.09 -10.55
CA GLN A 164 -7.47 0.62 -11.79
C GLN A 164 -6.87 -0.12 -12.97
N LEU A 165 -7.70 -0.52 -13.93
CA LEU A 165 -7.24 -0.80 -15.28
C LEU A 165 -7.04 0.54 -15.98
N VAL A 166 -5.78 0.96 -16.09
CA VAL A 166 -5.44 2.20 -16.78
C VAL A 166 -5.37 1.95 -18.28
N VAL A 167 -5.83 2.94 -19.04
CA VAL A 167 -5.82 2.94 -20.51
C VAL A 167 -5.27 4.26 -21.00
N LYS A 168 -4.64 4.23 -22.18
CA LYS A 168 -4.07 5.43 -22.81
C LYS A 168 -5.09 6.57 -22.84
N ALA A 169 -4.72 7.71 -22.29
CA ALA A 169 -5.56 8.89 -22.27
C ALA A 169 -5.54 9.62 -23.63
N ASP A 170 -6.68 10.18 -24.01
CA ASP A 170 -6.75 11.13 -25.12
C ASP A 170 -6.43 12.54 -24.59
N VAL A 171 -5.19 12.97 -24.84
CA VAL A 171 -4.63 14.23 -24.33
C VAL A 171 -4.26 15.15 -25.48
N PRO A 172 -4.35 16.49 -25.31
CA PRO A 172 -4.01 17.42 -26.37
C PRO A 172 -2.52 17.37 -26.73
N GLU A 173 -2.20 17.77 -27.96
CA GLU A 173 -0.81 18.07 -28.33
C GLU A 173 -0.40 19.47 -27.86
N GLY A 174 0.85 19.59 -27.44
CA GLY A 174 1.47 20.85 -27.01
C GLY A 174 2.92 20.96 -27.48
N THR A 175 3.56 22.06 -27.12
CA THR A 175 4.99 22.30 -27.38
C THR A 175 5.77 22.13 -26.08
N TRP A 176 6.72 21.21 -26.06
CA TRP A 176 7.57 20.91 -24.92
C TRP A 176 8.68 21.96 -24.77
N ALA A 177 9.39 21.93 -23.63
CA ALA A 177 10.37 22.96 -23.25
C ALA A 177 11.52 23.20 -24.26
N ARG A 178 11.81 22.24 -25.16
CA ARG A 178 12.85 22.35 -26.20
C ARG A 178 12.30 22.42 -27.63
N GLY A 179 11.01 22.75 -27.79
CA GLY A 179 10.37 22.96 -29.09
C GLY A 179 9.86 21.69 -29.78
N ALA A 180 10.05 20.51 -29.17
CA ALA A 180 9.38 19.29 -29.60
C ALA A 180 7.86 19.44 -29.45
N LYS A 181 7.09 18.76 -30.30
CA LYS A 181 5.65 18.67 -30.19
C LYS A 181 5.25 17.25 -29.82
N GLY A 182 4.23 17.12 -29.00
CA GLY A 182 3.71 15.83 -28.56
C GLY A 182 2.61 15.99 -27.53
N PRO A 183 2.10 14.86 -26.99
CA PRO A 183 1.06 14.88 -25.97
C PRO A 183 1.51 15.68 -24.74
N VAL A 184 0.58 16.43 -24.15
CA VAL A 184 0.81 17.18 -22.90
C VAL A 184 -0.31 16.93 -21.90
N ASN A 185 0.07 16.60 -20.68
CA ASN A 185 -0.84 16.57 -19.54
C ASN A 185 -0.75 17.88 -18.76
N THR A 186 -1.82 18.66 -18.79
CA THR A 186 -1.90 19.97 -18.13
C THR A 186 -2.99 20.02 -17.07
N THR A 187 -3.47 18.87 -16.63
CA THR A 187 -4.57 18.78 -15.65
C THR A 187 -4.36 17.73 -14.58
N GLY A 188 -3.66 16.63 -14.88
CA GLY A 188 -3.56 15.47 -14.01
C GLY A 188 -4.86 14.65 -13.91
N ARG A 189 -5.88 14.97 -14.71
CA ARG A 189 -7.24 14.41 -14.60
C ARG A 189 -7.29 12.89 -14.82
N ASP A 190 -6.52 12.41 -15.79
CA ASP A 190 -6.54 11.01 -16.23
C ASP A 190 -5.40 10.17 -15.60
N ASN A 191 -4.70 10.74 -14.60
CA ASN A 191 -3.66 10.07 -13.84
C ASN A 191 -4.24 8.93 -13.00
N TYR A 192 -3.40 7.94 -12.67
CA TYR A 192 -3.72 6.96 -11.64
C TYR A 192 -3.70 7.64 -10.27
N VAL A 193 -4.82 7.60 -9.55
CA VAL A 193 -4.93 8.22 -8.22
C VAL A 193 -4.50 7.23 -7.14
N VAL A 194 -3.43 7.56 -6.43
CA VAL A 194 -2.86 6.76 -5.33
C VAL A 194 -3.55 7.09 -4.00
N LEU A 195 -3.84 8.37 -3.74
CA LEU A 195 -4.49 8.83 -2.52
C LEU A 195 -5.42 10.02 -2.78
N GLU A 196 -6.59 9.99 -2.16
CA GLU A 196 -7.44 11.16 -1.92
C GLU A 196 -7.79 11.21 -0.44
N ALA A 197 -7.34 12.24 0.26
CA ALA A 197 -7.61 12.46 1.67
C ALA A 197 -8.21 13.84 1.90
N GLU A 198 -9.10 13.94 2.87
CA GLU A 198 -9.64 15.20 3.38
C GLU A 198 -9.44 15.25 4.90
N GLY A 199 -9.11 16.44 5.41
CA GLY A 199 -8.72 16.68 6.79
C GLY A 199 -7.29 17.22 6.90
N ARG A 200 -6.73 17.18 8.10
CA ARG A 200 -5.37 17.61 8.38
C ARG A 200 -4.48 16.40 8.65
N GLY A 201 -3.38 16.27 7.92
CA GLY A 201 -2.55 15.08 7.99
C GLY A 201 -1.22 15.20 7.25
N HIS A 202 -0.61 14.05 7.05
CA HIS A 202 0.57 13.89 6.22
C HIS A 202 0.67 12.49 5.63
N TYR A 203 0.95 12.43 4.34
CA TYR A 203 1.24 11.20 3.61
C TYR A 203 2.66 10.72 3.93
N VAL A 204 2.81 9.40 4.15
CA VAL A 204 4.06 8.77 4.59
C VAL A 204 4.55 7.65 3.65
N GLY A 205 3.89 7.42 2.53
CA GLY A 205 4.39 6.51 1.51
C GLY A 205 3.34 5.64 0.84
N CYS A 206 3.79 4.84 -0.11
CA CYS A 206 2.96 3.86 -0.79
C CYS A 206 3.76 2.66 -1.32
N HIS A 207 3.03 1.60 -1.64
CA HIS A 207 3.43 0.64 -2.67
C HIS A 207 2.65 0.91 -3.96
N ILE A 208 3.31 0.75 -5.09
CA ILE A 208 2.65 0.64 -6.39
C ILE A 208 3.06 -0.67 -7.04
N SER A 209 2.07 -1.38 -7.56
CA SER A 209 2.22 -2.65 -8.26
C SER A 209 1.45 -2.58 -9.57
N LEU A 210 2.13 -2.79 -10.69
CA LEU A 210 1.54 -2.74 -12.03
C LEU A 210 1.78 -4.05 -12.80
N ASP A 211 0.87 -4.37 -13.71
CA ASP A 211 1.01 -5.45 -14.70
C ASP A 211 0.68 -4.92 -16.09
N THR A 212 1.57 -5.13 -17.05
CA THR A 212 1.36 -4.67 -18.43
C THR A 212 1.78 -5.70 -19.48
N ASN A 213 1.08 -5.70 -20.61
CA ASN A 213 1.46 -6.43 -21.82
C ASN A 213 2.22 -5.58 -22.83
N GLU A 214 2.31 -4.27 -22.60
CA GLU A 214 2.94 -3.35 -23.53
C GLU A 214 4.46 -3.32 -23.28
N PRO A 215 5.30 -3.69 -24.27
CA PRO A 215 6.74 -3.55 -24.12
C PRO A 215 7.16 -2.09 -24.07
N GLY A 216 8.30 -1.86 -23.44
CA GLY A 216 8.89 -0.53 -23.30
C GLY A 216 8.60 0.09 -21.93
N TRP A 217 9.34 1.16 -21.63
CA TRP A 217 9.35 1.73 -20.29
C TRP A 217 7.99 2.34 -19.93
N TRP A 218 7.40 1.87 -18.83
CA TRP A 218 6.11 2.33 -18.31
C TRP A 218 6.23 3.51 -17.34
N GLY A 219 7.44 3.87 -16.93
CA GLY A 219 7.67 4.78 -15.80
C GLY A 219 8.02 6.21 -16.16
N GLU A 220 7.82 6.68 -17.39
CA GLU A 220 8.00 8.11 -17.71
C GLU A 220 6.96 9.03 -17.04
N GLY A 221 5.96 8.47 -16.35
CA GLY A 221 4.86 9.24 -15.79
C GLY A 221 5.20 10.00 -14.51
N ASP A 222 4.83 11.28 -14.46
CA ASP A 222 5.17 12.18 -13.36
C ASP A 222 4.25 11.98 -12.13
N ASP A 223 4.81 12.03 -10.92
CA ASP A 223 4.05 12.18 -9.68
C ASP A 223 3.50 13.61 -9.53
N MET A 224 2.26 13.74 -9.07
CA MET A 224 1.58 15.02 -8.87
C MET A 224 0.86 15.04 -7.52
N PHE A 225 1.25 15.94 -6.62
CA PHE A 225 0.57 16.15 -5.34
C PHE A 225 -0.18 17.48 -5.33
N PHE A 226 -1.51 17.42 -5.38
CA PHE A 226 -2.38 18.58 -5.26
C PHE A 226 -2.73 18.77 -3.79
N ILE A 227 -2.03 19.70 -3.12
CA ILE A 227 -2.17 19.97 -1.70
C ILE A 227 -3.24 21.05 -1.49
N ASP A 228 -4.15 20.84 -0.54
CA ASP A 228 -5.11 21.83 -0.06
C ASP A 228 -5.92 22.56 -1.16
N GLY A 229 -6.22 21.85 -2.25
CA GLY A 229 -7.04 22.35 -3.37
C GLY A 229 -6.25 23.02 -4.49
N GLU A 230 -4.92 22.83 -4.54
CA GLU A 230 -4.09 23.22 -5.68
C GLU A 230 -4.64 22.70 -7.02
N VAL A 231 -4.40 23.47 -8.07
CA VAL A 231 -4.71 23.12 -9.46
C VAL A 231 -3.41 23.00 -10.24
N TRP A 232 -3.46 22.44 -11.45
CA TRP A 232 -2.26 22.29 -12.26
C TRP A 232 -1.63 23.64 -12.63
N PRO A 233 -0.28 23.75 -12.58
CA PRO A 233 0.65 22.75 -12.06
C PRO A 233 0.68 22.75 -10.51
N PRO A 234 0.65 21.57 -9.86
CA PRO A 234 0.81 21.49 -8.40
C PRO A 234 2.18 21.97 -7.94
N SER A 235 2.29 22.31 -6.66
CA SER A 235 3.56 22.71 -6.04
C SER A 235 4.60 21.58 -6.00
N LEU A 236 4.15 20.32 -5.98
CA LEU A 236 4.98 19.13 -6.10
C LEU A 236 4.61 18.38 -7.39
N HIS A 237 5.49 18.49 -8.38
CA HIS A 237 5.39 17.85 -9.69
C HIS A 237 6.71 17.12 -9.98
N GLY A 238 6.60 15.84 -10.32
CA GLY A 238 7.70 14.93 -10.59
C GLY A 238 8.30 15.02 -11.98
N THR A 239 9.15 14.04 -12.28
CA THR A 239 9.86 13.89 -13.56
C THR A 239 9.84 12.47 -14.14
N GLY A 240 9.23 11.52 -13.42
CA GLY A 240 9.15 10.12 -13.79
C GLY A 240 8.85 9.25 -12.58
N MET A 241 8.29 8.08 -12.82
CA MET A 241 7.95 7.13 -11.77
C MET A 241 9.20 6.54 -11.14
N GLU A 242 10.22 6.14 -11.91
CA GLU A 242 11.45 5.67 -11.31
C GLU A 242 12.09 6.76 -10.46
N ASP A 243 12.01 8.01 -10.90
CA ASP A 243 12.57 9.16 -10.19
C ASP A 243 11.84 9.37 -8.86
N TYR A 244 10.50 9.29 -8.85
CA TYR A 244 9.70 9.29 -7.63
C TYR A 244 10.13 8.18 -6.68
N PHE A 245 10.40 6.98 -7.18
CA PHE A 245 10.87 5.84 -6.37
C PHE A 245 12.39 5.83 -6.12
N CYS A 246 13.05 6.99 -6.23
CA CYS A 246 14.49 7.20 -5.99
C CYS A 246 15.42 6.37 -6.89
N GLY A 247 14.89 5.92 -8.01
CA GLY A 247 15.60 5.32 -9.13
C GLY A 247 16.10 6.35 -10.13
N ALA A 248 16.52 5.84 -11.29
CA ALA A 248 16.81 6.64 -12.48
C ALA A 248 16.95 5.71 -13.70
N TRP A 249 16.78 6.28 -14.89
CA TRP A 249 17.08 5.64 -16.18
C TRP A 249 16.43 4.25 -16.31
N ASN A 250 15.10 4.19 -16.13
CA ASN A 250 14.25 3.03 -16.42
C ASN A 250 14.62 1.67 -15.79
N PHE A 251 15.42 1.66 -14.72
CA PHE A 251 15.87 0.44 -14.03
C PHE A 251 16.57 -0.62 -14.93
N ASN A 252 16.90 -0.35 -16.19
CA ASN A 252 17.45 -1.34 -17.13
C ASN A 252 18.78 -1.99 -16.69
N ARG A 253 19.55 -1.32 -15.84
CA ARG A 253 20.82 -1.86 -15.32
C ARG A 253 20.63 -2.78 -14.13
N LEU A 254 19.45 -2.79 -13.52
CA LEU A 254 19.19 -3.52 -12.29
C LEU A 254 18.90 -5.01 -12.60
N GLN A 255 19.87 -5.87 -12.26
CA GLN A 255 19.80 -7.31 -12.55
C GLN A 255 18.93 -8.10 -11.56
N GLN A 256 18.68 -7.55 -10.37
CA GLN A 256 17.96 -8.20 -9.27
C GLN A 256 17.16 -7.15 -8.50
N THR A 257 16.21 -7.57 -7.66
CA THR A 257 15.44 -6.64 -6.83
C THR A 257 16.35 -5.77 -5.94
N PHE A 258 15.88 -4.57 -5.63
CA PHE A 258 16.61 -3.61 -4.80
C PHE A 258 15.70 -3.11 -3.68
N CYS A 259 16.19 -3.13 -2.44
CA CYS A 259 15.43 -2.74 -1.26
C CYS A 259 16.29 -1.90 -0.34
N THR A 260 15.72 -0.82 0.18
CA THR A 260 16.33 0.06 1.18
C THR A 260 15.32 0.33 2.29
N PRO A 261 15.74 0.95 3.41
CA PRO A 261 14.80 1.33 4.46
C PRO A 261 13.63 2.21 3.98
N TYR A 262 13.81 3.02 2.93
CA TYR A 262 12.81 4.03 2.53
C TYR A 262 12.22 3.80 1.15
N TYR A 263 12.92 3.15 0.23
CA TYR A 263 12.42 2.89 -1.13
C TYR A 263 12.98 1.59 -1.70
N GLY A 264 12.33 1.05 -2.73
CA GLY A 264 12.82 -0.13 -3.41
C GLY A 264 11.94 -0.58 -4.56
N TYR A 265 12.47 -1.53 -5.33
CA TYR A 265 11.84 -2.23 -6.41
C TYR A 265 11.97 -3.73 -6.14
N HIS A 266 10.95 -4.26 -5.47
CA HIS A 266 10.96 -5.57 -4.81
C HIS A 266 10.24 -6.67 -5.58
N PHE A 267 9.70 -6.35 -6.76
CA PHE A 267 9.22 -7.35 -7.71
C PHE A 267 9.62 -6.92 -9.12
N LYS A 268 10.62 -7.58 -9.70
CA LYS A 268 11.14 -7.27 -11.04
C LYS A 268 10.42 -8.10 -12.10
N GLY A 269 9.81 -7.42 -13.08
CA GLY A 269 9.24 -8.05 -14.26
C GLY A 269 10.26 -8.41 -15.34
N ASN A 270 9.79 -8.55 -16.58
CA ASN A 270 10.63 -8.95 -17.71
C ASN A 270 11.57 -7.82 -18.15
N ASP A 271 12.60 -8.18 -18.92
CA ASP A 271 13.61 -7.20 -19.41
C ASP A 271 13.06 -6.25 -20.48
N ASP A 272 11.93 -6.57 -21.10
CA ASP A 272 11.17 -5.69 -22.00
C ASP A 272 10.11 -4.85 -21.27
N TYR A 273 10.13 -4.87 -19.93
CA TYR A 273 9.18 -4.21 -19.02
C TYR A 273 7.75 -4.73 -19.04
N THR A 274 7.50 -5.84 -19.73
CA THR A 274 6.21 -6.52 -19.62
C THR A 274 6.12 -7.31 -18.32
N GLY A 275 4.89 -7.52 -17.86
CA GLY A 275 4.60 -8.30 -16.67
C GLY A 275 4.49 -7.47 -15.44
N LYS A 276 4.72 -8.14 -14.31
CA LYS A 276 4.40 -7.63 -12.98
C LYS A 276 5.61 -6.92 -12.40
N HIS A 277 5.37 -5.73 -11.90
CA HIS A 277 6.35 -4.86 -11.28
C HIS A 277 5.79 -4.40 -9.94
N SER A 278 6.64 -4.26 -8.92
CA SER A 278 6.26 -3.68 -7.63
C SER A 278 7.40 -2.86 -7.06
N MET A 279 7.06 -1.67 -6.57
CA MET A 279 7.97 -0.73 -5.94
C MET A 279 7.33 -0.04 -4.75
N TYR A 280 8.15 0.60 -3.93
CA TYR A 280 7.69 1.33 -2.76
C TYR A 280 8.57 2.54 -2.47
N ARG A 281 7.95 3.54 -1.85
CA ARG A 281 8.61 4.68 -1.23
C ARG A 281 7.87 5.05 0.04
N PHE A 282 8.62 5.28 1.11
CA PHE A 282 8.16 5.72 2.41
C PHE A 282 8.79 7.07 2.74
N HIS A 283 7.93 8.07 2.85
CA HIS A 283 8.26 9.44 3.24
C HIS A 283 8.38 9.53 4.76
N ILE A 284 9.43 8.91 5.33
CA ILE A 284 9.67 8.90 6.78
C ILE A 284 10.30 10.20 7.23
N GLU A 285 11.37 10.60 6.55
CA GLU A 285 12.12 11.83 6.86
C GLU A 285 11.52 13.04 6.12
N ASP A 286 10.74 12.81 5.08
CA ASP A 286 10.15 13.79 4.17
C ASP A 286 8.62 13.63 3.95
N PRO A 287 7.76 13.54 5.00
CA PRO A 287 6.30 13.44 4.83
C PRO A 287 5.71 14.59 3.99
N ILE A 288 4.64 14.30 3.24
CA ILE A 288 3.90 15.31 2.49
C ILE A 288 2.70 15.79 3.32
N TYR A 289 2.78 17.01 3.84
CA TYR A 289 1.79 17.59 4.75
C TYR A 289 0.61 18.24 4.02
N PHE A 290 -0.57 18.15 4.60
CA PHE A 290 -1.78 18.83 4.13
C PHE A 290 -2.66 19.28 5.31
N ASN A 291 -3.36 20.41 5.16
CA ASN A 291 -4.23 20.95 6.22
C ASN A 291 -5.71 20.76 5.95
N LYS A 292 -6.10 20.56 4.69
CA LYS A 292 -7.47 20.42 4.22
C LYS A 292 -7.65 19.18 3.36
N SER A 293 -6.74 18.93 2.43
CA SER A 293 -6.88 17.82 1.49
C SER A 293 -5.57 17.47 0.80
N LEU A 294 -5.43 16.22 0.38
CA LEU A 294 -4.36 15.77 -0.47
C LEU A 294 -4.92 14.89 -1.58
N VAL A 295 -4.58 15.22 -2.83
CA VAL A 295 -4.69 14.28 -3.96
C VAL A 295 -3.29 13.97 -4.43
N PHE A 296 -2.87 12.71 -4.28
CA PHE A 296 -1.65 12.20 -4.90
C PHE A 296 -2.03 11.31 -6.07
N SER A 297 -1.60 11.70 -7.27
CA SER A 297 -1.73 10.91 -8.48
C SER A 297 -0.38 10.76 -9.19
N ILE A 298 -0.29 9.78 -10.08
CA ILE A 298 0.89 9.55 -10.91
C ILE A 298 0.44 9.20 -12.32
N GLU A 299 1.11 9.73 -13.32
CA GLU A 299 0.79 9.36 -14.70
C GLU A 299 1.17 7.89 -14.98
N HIS A 300 0.41 7.24 -15.85
CA HIS A 300 0.75 5.90 -16.34
C HIS A 300 1.48 5.98 -17.68
N GLY A 301 2.76 6.34 -17.60
CA GLY A 301 3.58 6.77 -18.74
C GLY A 301 3.43 8.26 -19.05
N HIS A 302 4.27 8.79 -19.95
CA HIS A 302 4.26 10.22 -20.28
C HIS A 302 2.89 10.62 -20.78
N ALA A 303 2.26 11.60 -20.12
CA ALA A 303 0.92 12.04 -20.44
C ALA A 303 -0.11 10.89 -20.51
N ASN A 304 0.04 9.88 -19.64
CA ASN A 304 -0.87 8.74 -19.51
C ASN A 304 -0.95 7.89 -20.80
N ASP A 305 0.20 7.63 -21.44
CA ASP A 305 0.30 6.93 -22.73
C ASP A 305 0.44 5.40 -22.65
N ARG A 306 0.35 4.81 -21.45
CA ARG A 306 0.42 3.36 -21.23
C ARG A 306 -0.92 2.77 -20.78
N SER A 307 -1.00 1.46 -20.91
CA SER A 307 -2.11 0.65 -20.40
C SER A 307 -1.63 -0.43 -19.46
N GLY A 308 -2.47 -0.84 -18.51
CA GLY A 308 -2.16 -1.95 -17.61
C GLY A 308 -3.10 -2.07 -16.42
N ASP A 309 -2.82 -3.03 -15.56
CA ASP A 309 -3.51 -3.22 -14.27
C ASP A 309 -2.66 -2.66 -13.14
N TRP A 310 -3.12 -1.58 -12.53
CA TRP A 310 -2.39 -0.82 -11.52
C TRP A 310 -3.06 -0.97 -10.17
N THR A 311 -2.27 -1.28 -9.15
CA THR A 311 -2.70 -1.37 -7.76
C THR A 311 -1.76 -0.59 -6.87
N SER A 312 -2.29 -0.04 -5.79
CA SER A 312 -1.48 0.68 -4.80
C SER A 312 -2.04 0.54 -3.40
N VAL A 313 -1.18 0.75 -2.42
CA VAL A 313 -1.60 1.06 -1.05
C VAL A 313 -0.93 2.35 -0.65
N ALA A 314 -1.70 3.37 -0.31
CA ALA A 314 -1.20 4.60 0.30
C ALA A 314 -1.24 4.49 1.83
N TYR A 315 -0.25 5.06 2.51
CA TYR A 315 -0.17 5.15 3.97
C TYR A 315 -0.05 6.61 4.39
N TRP A 316 -0.82 7.02 5.40
CA TRP A 316 -0.78 8.39 5.91
C TRP A 316 -1.25 8.47 7.36
N TYR A 317 -1.04 9.62 7.98
CA TYR A 317 -1.66 9.97 9.25
C TYR A 317 -2.57 11.17 9.06
N GLN A 318 -3.74 11.18 9.69
CA GLN A 318 -4.59 12.36 9.73
C GLN A 318 -5.43 12.47 11.00
N SER A 319 -6.00 13.64 11.21
CA SER A 319 -7.06 13.86 12.19
C SER A 319 -8.35 13.17 11.76
N GLU A 320 -9.10 12.67 12.74
CA GLU A 320 -10.45 12.16 12.53
C GLU A 320 -11.53 13.25 12.73
N PRO A 321 -12.70 13.13 12.07
CA PRO A 321 -13.09 12.05 11.16
C PRO A 321 -12.46 12.19 9.77
N HIS A 322 -12.22 11.05 9.11
CA HIS A 322 -11.72 10.98 7.74
C HIS A 322 -12.84 10.90 6.68
N LYS A 323 -12.49 11.21 5.44
CA LYS A 323 -13.36 10.96 4.27
C LYS A 323 -13.64 9.45 4.16
N PRO A 324 -14.91 9.02 4.05
CA PRO A 324 -15.23 7.61 3.80
C PRO A 324 -14.49 7.09 2.58
N PHE A 325 -13.95 5.87 2.69
CA PHE A 325 -13.34 5.21 1.55
C PHE A 325 -14.39 4.84 0.50
N PRO A 326 -14.02 4.77 -0.79
CA PRO A 326 -14.88 4.18 -1.80
C PRO A 326 -15.29 2.76 -1.43
N PRO A 327 -16.41 2.23 -1.97
CA PRO A 327 -16.78 0.83 -1.74
C PRO A 327 -15.62 -0.11 -2.05
N PHE A 328 -15.31 -1.00 -1.10
CA PHE A 328 -14.23 -1.95 -1.27
C PHE A 328 -14.57 -2.89 -2.44
N PRO A 329 -13.67 -3.08 -3.43
CA PRO A 329 -13.98 -3.90 -4.61
C PRO A 329 -14.27 -5.34 -4.25
N ALA A 330 -15.16 -6.03 -4.96
CA ALA A 330 -15.45 -7.45 -4.76
C ALA A 330 -14.23 -8.34 -5.08
N VAL A 331 -14.20 -9.58 -4.60
CA VAL A 331 -13.05 -10.50 -4.75
C VAL A 331 -12.59 -10.61 -6.20
N GLU A 332 -13.51 -10.82 -7.14
CA GLU A 332 -13.27 -10.91 -8.58
C GLU A 332 -12.54 -9.67 -9.13
N ASP A 333 -12.80 -8.49 -8.57
CA ASP A 333 -12.18 -7.22 -8.93
C ASP A 333 -10.83 -7.00 -8.25
N ARG A 334 -10.39 -7.93 -7.40
CA ARG A 334 -9.05 -7.91 -6.79
C ARG A 334 -8.13 -9.00 -7.36
N ILE A 335 -8.68 -9.99 -8.06
CA ILE A 335 -7.90 -11.07 -8.68
C ILE A 335 -6.95 -10.51 -9.75
N PRO A 336 -5.64 -10.77 -9.63
CA PRO A 336 -4.65 -10.35 -10.62
C PRO A 336 -4.77 -11.18 -11.91
N TYR A 337 -4.24 -10.62 -13.00
CA TYR A 337 -4.10 -11.35 -14.25
C TYR A 337 -3.03 -12.44 -14.16
N ARG A 338 -3.28 -13.59 -14.83
CA ARG A 338 -2.33 -14.68 -15.01
C ARG A 338 -1.08 -14.15 -15.68
N PHE A 339 0.06 -14.73 -15.37
CA PHE A 339 1.33 -14.33 -15.97
C PHE A 339 1.47 -14.89 -17.41
N GLY A 340 2.07 -14.12 -18.32
CA GLY A 340 2.31 -14.53 -19.72
C GLY A 340 3.76 -14.90 -20.06
N GLY A 341 4.69 -14.85 -19.08
CA GLY A 341 6.14 -15.08 -19.25
C GLY A 341 6.68 -16.36 -18.58
N ARG A 342 7.98 -16.38 -18.24
CA ARG A 342 8.75 -17.54 -17.70
C ARG A 342 8.28 -18.11 -16.35
N GLU A 343 7.30 -17.49 -15.68
CA GLU A 343 6.73 -17.96 -14.42
C GLU A 343 5.25 -18.35 -14.61
N HIS A 344 4.84 -19.49 -14.05
CA HIS A 344 3.50 -20.02 -14.24
C HIS A 344 2.61 -19.79 -13.00
N MET A 345 1.85 -18.69 -12.97
CA MET A 345 0.65 -18.62 -12.13
C MET A 345 -0.41 -19.56 -12.72
N ARG A 346 -0.85 -20.55 -11.94
CA ARG A 346 -1.82 -21.56 -12.40
C ARG A 346 -3.25 -21.03 -12.52
N ARG A 347 -3.61 -19.97 -11.78
CA ARG A 347 -4.94 -19.33 -11.76
C ARG A 347 -4.82 -17.81 -11.80
N GLY A 348 -5.91 -17.10 -12.07
CA GLY A 348 -5.99 -15.64 -12.25
C GLY A 348 -6.93 -15.24 -13.42
N LYS A 349 -7.10 -13.94 -13.67
CA LYS A 349 -7.78 -13.42 -14.89
C LYS A 349 -6.95 -13.71 -16.14
N ASP A 350 -7.55 -13.79 -17.32
CA ASP A 350 -6.77 -14.05 -18.53
C ASP A 350 -5.95 -12.81 -18.90
N ARG A 351 -4.63 -12.92 -19.00
CA ARG A 351 -3.76 -11.78 -19.32
C ARG A 351 -4.08 -11.13 -20.65
N ARG A 352 -4.73 -11.85 -21.57
CA ARG A 352 -5.21 -11.30 -22.85
C ARG A 352 -6.34 -10.28 -22.69
N GLU A 353 -6.96 -10.24 -21.52
CA GLU A 353 -7.98 -9.25 -21.14
C GLU A 353 -7.39 -7.97 -20.54
N LEU A 354 -6.07 -7.91 -20.28
CA LEU A 354 -5.43 -6.62 -19.98
C LEU A 354 -5.68 -5.67 -21.15
N PRO A 355 -5.88 -4.37 -20.90
CA PRO A 355 -6.12 -3.43 -21.98
C PRO A 355 -4.90 -3.43 -22.91
N VAL A 356 -5.08 -3.96 -24.12
CA VAL A 356 -4.12 -3.90 -25.22
C VAL A 356 -4.79 -3.07 -26.29
N ASN A 357 -4.28 -1.88 -26.56
CA ASN A 357 -4.81 -1.09 -27.66
C ASN A 357 -4.12 -1.50 -28.96
N HIS A 358 -4.96 -1.79 -29.96
CA HIS A 358 -4.63 -1.90 -31.37
C HIS A 358 -4.23 -0.56 -31.96
#